data_AF-A0A9E0T9R6-F1
#
_entry.id   AF-A0A9E0T9R6-F1
#
_cell.length_a   1.000
_cell.length_b   1.000
_cell.length_c   1.000
_cell.angle_alpha   90.00
_cell.angle_beta   90.00
_cell.angle_gamma   90.00
#
_symmetry.space_group_name_H-M   'P 1'
#
loop_
_entity.id
_entity.type
_entity.pdbx_description
1 polymer ?
#
loop_
_entity_poly.entity_id
_entity_poly.type
_entity_poly.pdbx_seq_one_letter_code
_entity_poly.pdbx_strand_id
1 'polypeptide(L)'
;MQRRHFLHHGAAGALALVAGCAAAQPGYTITTQQLQQALAGRFPRSYALAGLLDLELQTPQLTLLPARNQLNAVLDLAASGPLLARRHNGVLDVDFGLRYEAADRSIRAHNLQLKALRVDGLKPQATALLQQYGQQLADQSLRGVVLHQLQDKDLAPIDALGLQPESINVTPRGLLVRFGPKPLS
;
A
#
# COMPACT_ATOMS: atom_id res chain seq x y z
N MET A 1 48.50 -1.48 71.92
CA MET A 1 48.12 -0.23 72.63
C MET A 1 47.98 0.88 71.59
N GLN A 2 46.93 1.70 71.73
CA GLN A 2 46.60 2.98 71.05
C GLN A 2 46.41 2.95 69.52
N ARG A 3 45.17 2.82 69.01
CA ARG A 3 44.12 3.85 68.80
C ARG A 3 44.58 5.07 67.99
N ARG A 4 43.98 5.25 66.81
CA ARG A 4 43.33 6.52 66.41
C ARG A 4 42.47 6.36 65.15
N HIS A 5 41.18 6.66 65.32
CA HIS A 5 40.16 6.80 64.28
C HIS A 5 40.28 8.16 63.60
N PHE A 6 40.04 8.20 62.27
CA PHE A 6 39.58 9.39 61.56
C PHE A 6 38.48 8.99 60.57
N LEU A 7 37.35 9.71 60.64
CA LEU A 7 36.17 9.64 59.79
C LEU A 7 36.25 10.76 58.75
N HIS A 8 36.13 10.45 57.45
CA HIS A 8 35.72 11.38 56.37
C HIS A 8 34.86 10.56 55.38
N HIS A 9 33.53 10.69 55.40
CA HIS A 9 32.69 11.62 54.63
C HIS A 9 32.84 11.54 53.10
N GLY A 10 31.82 10.95 52.47
CA GLY A 10 31.11 11.51 51.29
C GLY A 10 31.77 11.38 49.91
N ALA A 11 31.08 10.71 48.99
CA ALA A 11 30.51 11.34 47.79
C ALA A 11 29.87 10.28 46.86
N ALA A 12 28.61 10.50 46.53
CA ALA A 12 27.87 9.77 45.51
C ALA A 12 28.47 10.02 44.11
N GLY A 13 28.58 8.97 43.29
CA GLY A 13 29.00 9.05 41.89
C GLY A 13 27.94 8.40 41.00
N ALA A 14 27.28 9.23 40.19
CA ALA A 14 26.05 8.98 39.45
C ALA A 14 26.06 7.77 38.48
N LEU A 15 24.98 6.98 38.51
CA LEU A 15 24.54 6.21 37.35
C LEU A 15 23.98 7.17 36.29
N ALA A 16 24.73 7.40 35.23
CA ALA A 16 24.22 8.06 34.03
C ALA A 16 23.31 7.08 33.26
N LEU A 17 22.01 7.14 33.53
CA LEU A 17 20.99 6.53 32.68
C LEU A 17 20.88 7.36 31.39
N VAL A 18 21.56 6.93 30.32
CA VAL A 18 21.28 7.43 28.98
C VAL A 18 19.93 6.83 28.56
N ALA A 19 18.85 7.52 28.92
CA ALA A 19 17.54 7.26 28.36
C ALA A 19 17.60 7.63 26.86
N GLY A 20 17.86 6.62 26.03
CA GLY A 20 17.65 6.71 24.59
C GLY A 20 16.16 6.88 24.34
N CYS A 21 15.68 8.12 24.34
CA CYS A 21 14.39 8.45 23.76
C CYS A 21 14.48 8.11 22.27
N ALA A 22 14.02 6.92 21.90
CA ALA A 22 13.61 6.65 20.53
C ALA A 22 12.47 7.63 20.23
N ALA A 23 12.83 8.83 19.78
CA ALA A 23 11.86 9.83 19.35
C ALA A 23 11.00 9.14 18.29
N ALA A 24 9.71 8.99 18.58
CA ALA A 24 8.77 8.40 17.65
C ALA A 24 8.84 9.24 16.37
N GLN A 25 9.33 8.62 15.29
CA GLN A 25 9.44 9.31 14.01
C GLN A 25 8.05 9.82 13.63
N PRO A 26 7.92 11.10 13.21
CA PRO A 26 6.65 11.64 12.77
C PRO A 26 6.11 10.76 11.65
N GLY A 27 4.82 10.43 11.73
CA GLY A 27 4.19 9.52 10.79
C GLY A 27 2.72 9.83 10.62
N TYR A 28 2.25 9.61 9.40
CA TYR A 28 0.86 9.83 8.99
C TYR A 28 0.21 8.48 8.70
N THR A 29 -0.97 8.23 9.29
CA THR A 29 -1.69 6.97 9.10
C THR A 29 -2.87 7.16 8.14
N ILE A 30 -2.91 6.37 7.07
CA ILE A 30 -4.04 6.25 6.16
C ILE A 30 -4.81 5.00 6.52
N THR A 31 -6.06 5.16 6.94
CA THR A 31 -6.91 4.05 7.37
C THR A 31 -7.35 3.19 6.18
N THR A 32 -7.66 1.91 6.44
CA THR A 32 -8.24 1.01 5.42
C THR A 32 -9.48 1.59 4.78
N GLN A 33 -10.33 2.27 5.57
CA GLN A 33 -11.55 2.90 5.06
C GLN A 33 -11.24 4.01 4.05
N GLN A 34 -10.24 4.86 4.30
CA GLN A 34 -9.83 5.90 3.35
C GLN A 34 -9.31 5.28 2.04
N LEU A 35 -8.54 4.18 2.12
CA LEU A 35 -8.07 3.45 0.93
C LEU A 35 -9.24 2.88 0.14
N GLN A 36 -10.20 2.27 0.84
CA GLN A 36 -11.40 1.69 0.24
C GLN A 36 -12.27 2.76 -0.44
N GLN A 37 -12.40 3.94 0.17
CA GLN A 37 -13.12 5.09 -0.41
C GLN A 37 -12.42 5.64 -1.66
N ALA A 38 -11.09 5.73 -1.64
CA ALA A 38 -10.33 6.16 -2.81
C ALA A 38 -10.48 5.21 -4.00
N LEU A 39 -10.67 3.92 -3.73
CA LEU A 39 -10.99 2.91 -4.74
C LEU A 39 -12.44 3.02 -5.23
N ALA A 40 -13.40 3.19 -4.34
CA ALA A 40 -14.81 3.31 -4.71
C ALA A 40 -15.07 4.45 -5.71
N GLY A 41 -14.32 5.56 -5.64
CA GLY A 41 -14.43 6.67 -6.60
C GLY A 41 -13.81 6.42 -7.98
N ARG A 42 -13.14 5.28 -8.20
CA ARG A 42 -12.40 4.96 -9.45
C ARG A 42 -12.92 3.72 -10.17
N PHE A 43 -13.86 3.01 -9.57
CA PHE A 43 -14.47 1.81 -10.10
C PHE A 43 -15.97 2.05 -10.30
N PRO A 44 -16.63 1.32 -11.23
CA PRO A 44 -16.10 0.22 -12.04
C PRO A 44 -15.13 0.66 -13.15
N ARG A 45 -14.34 -0.29 -13.68
CA ARG A 45 -13.41 -0.06 -14.80
C ARG A 45 -13.54 -1.15 -15.86
N SER A 46 -13.57 -0.75 -17.13
CA SER A 46 -13.69 -1.68 -18.26
C SER A 46 -12.37 -1.85 -19.00
N TYR A 47 -12.06 -3.08 -19.41
CA TYR A 47 -10.87 -3.46 -20.16
C TYR A 47 -11.25 -4.33 -21.34
N ALA A 48 -10.90 -3.89 -22.55
CA ALA A 48 -11.04 -4.69 -23.76
C ALA A 48 -9.77 -5.54 -23.96
N LEU A 49 -9.94 -6.84 -24.13
CA LEU A 49 -8.88 -7.80 -24.43
C LEU A 49 -9.01 -8.24 -25.89
N ALA A 50 -8.07 -7.78 -26.72
CA ALA A 50 -7.98 -8.10 -28.14
C ALA A 50 -9.27 -7.84 -28.96
N GLY A 51 -10.19 -7.00 -28.46
CA GLY A 51 -11.50 -6.74 -29.08
C GLY A 51 -12.48 -7.92 -29.04
N LEU A 52 -12.16 -8.97 -28.29
CA LEU A 52 -12.90 -10.23 -28.26
C LEU A 52 -13.57 -10.50 -26.90
N LEU A 53 -13.00 -9.95 -25.85
CA LEU A 53 -13.52 -9.99 -24.49
C LEU A 53 -13.49 -8.59 -23.90
N ASP A 54 -14.54 -8.21 -23.20
CA ASP A 54 -14.63 -7.00 -22.39
C ASP A 54 -14.79 -7.42 -20.93
N LEU A 55 -13.92 -6.93 -20.07
CA LEU A 55 -13.93 -7.19 -18.64
C LEU A 55 -14.30 -5.93 -17.89
N GLU A 56 -15.41 -5.97 -17.17
CA GLU A 56 -15.86 -4.91 -16.29
C GLU A 56 -15.50 -5.27 -14.85
N LEU A 57 -14.44 -4.65 -14.32
CA LEU A 57 -13.98 -4.84 -12.95
C LEU A 57 -14.80 -3.97 -12.01
N GLN A 58 -15.34 -4.58 -10.96
CA GLN A 58 -16.09 -3.90 -9.92
C GLN A 58 -15.17 -3.33 -8.83
N THR A 59 -15.74 -2.63 -7.85
CA THR A 59 -14.95 -2.04 -6.77
C THR A 59 -14.21 -3.14 -5.99
N PRO A 60 -12.86 -3.05 -5.85
CA PRO A 60 -12.08 -4.01 -5.09
C PRO A 60 -12.41 -4.01 -3.60
N GLN A 61 -12.35 -5.16 -2.95
CA GLN A 61 -12.25 -5.26 -1.49
C GLN A 61 -10.79 -5.40 -1.09
N LEU A 62 -10.32 -4.51 -0.21
CA LEU A 62 -8.94 -4.53 0.27
C LEU A 62 -8.75 -5.37 1.53
N THR A 63 -7.65 -6.12 1.54
CA THR A 63 -7.11 -6.75 2.76
C THR A 63 -5.67 -6.29 2.98
N LEU A 64 -5.35 -5.93 4.23
CA LEU A 64 -3.99 -5.53 4.61
C LEU A 64 -3.15 -6.76 4.90
N LEU A 65 -1.93 -6.82 4.36
CA LEU A 65 -0.97 -7.91 4.58
C LEU A 65 0.33 -7.37 5.23
N PRO A 66 0.33 -7.02 6.53
CA PRO A 66 1.49 -6.40 7.20
C PRO A 66 2.77 -7.22 7.13
N ALA A 67 2.66 -8.55 7.27
CA ALA A 67 3.80 -9.46 7.24
C ALA A 67 4.60 -9.43 5.92
N ARG A 68 3.95 -8.96 4.84
CA ARG A 68 4.55 -8.84 3.50
C ARG A 68 4.76 -7.39 3.07
N ASN A 69 4.36 -6.42 3.90
CA ASN A 69 4.26 -5.01 3.52
C ASN A 69 3.46 -4.80 2.22
N GLN A 70 2.33 -5.50 2.07
CA GLN A 70 1.51 -5.52 0.85
C GLN A 70 0.02 -5.36 1.17
N LEU A 71 -0.76 -5.12 0.12
CA LEU A 71 -2.21 -5.21 0.14
C LEU A 71 -2.65 -6.28 -0.84
N ASN A 72 -3.76 -6.91 -0.52
CA ASN A 72 -4.51 -7.75 -1.43
C ASN A 72 -5.77 -7.00 -1.86
N ALA A 73 -6.12 -7.11 -3.14
CA ALA A 73 -7.40 -6.66 -3.68
C ALA A 73 -8.10 -7.83 -4.37
N VAL A 74 -9.32 -8.12 -3.91
CA VAL A 74 -10.24 -9.04 -4.57
C VAL A 74 -11.33 -8.23 -5.25
N LEU A 75 -11.51 -8.44 -6.55
CA LEU A 75 -12.49 -7.74 -7.38
C LEU A 75 -13.41 -8.77 -8.02
N ASP A 76 -14.72 -8.53 -7.89
CA ASP A 76 -15.67 -9.15 -8.79
C ASP A 76 -15.50 -8.54 -10.18
N LEU A 77 -15.70 -9.36 -11.20
CA LEU A 77 -15.70 -8.89 -12.58
C LEU A 77 -16.80 -9.55 -13.38
N ALA A 78 -17.19 -8.89 -14.46
CA ALA A 78 -18.02 -9.48 -15.47
C ALA A 78 -17.33 -9.46 -16.83
N ALA A 79 -17.39 -10.58 -17.53
CA ALA A 79 -16.88 -10.76 -18.87
C ALA A 79 -18.03 -10.78 -19.87
N SER A 80 -17.90 -9.99 -20.93
CA SER A 80 -18.78 -9.99 -22.12
C SER A 80 -17.93 -9.96 -23.40
N GLY A 81 -18.57 -9.97 -24.56
CA GLY A 81 -17.89 -9.78 -25.84
C GLY A 81 -18.22 -10.85 -26.89
N PRO A 82 -17.71 -10.70 -28.12
CA PRO A 82 -18.05 -11.57 -29.26
C PRO A 82 -17.74 -13.06 -29.06
N LEU A 83 -16.77 -13.40 -28.20
CA LEU A 83 -16.43 -14.80 -27.90
C LEU A 83 -17.39 -15.46 -26.90
N LEU A 84 -18.26 -14.68 -26.25
CA LEU A 84 -19.14 -15.16 -25.19
C LEU A 84 -20.59 -15.17 -25.65
N ALA A 85 -21.30 -16.26 -25.36
CA ALA A 85 -22.73 -16.36 -25.68
C ALA A 85 -23.60 -15.47 -24.79
N ARG A 86 -23.09 -15.07 -23.62
CA ARG A 86 -23.75 -14.23 -22.62
C ARG A 86 -22.71 -13.56 -21.73
N ARG A 87 -23.14 -12.71 -20.80
CA ARG A 87 -22.28 -12.17 -19.74
C ARG A 87 -21.96 -13.27 -18.72
N HIS A 88 -20.70 -13.36 -18.32
CA HIS A 88 -20.19 -14.29 -17.31
C HIS A 88 -19.59 -13.51 -16.14
N ASN A 89 -19.69 -14.05 -14.93
CA ASN A 89 -19.07 -13.43 -13.75
C ASN A 89 -17.77 -14.14 -13.39
N GLY A 90 -16.92 -13.44 -12.66
CA GLY A 90 -15.63 -13.95 -12.24
C GLY A 90 -15.01 -13.11 -11.14
N VAL A 91 -13.77 -13.47 -10.82
CA VAL A 91 -12.97 -12.83 -9.77
C VAL A 91 -11.56 -12.58 -10.29
N LEU A 92 -11.04 -11.40 -9.95
CA LEU A 92 -9.63 -11.03 -10.06
C LEU A 92 -9.06 -10.84 -8.65
N ASP A 93 -7.93 -11.48 -8.37
CA ASP A 93 -7.24 -11.44 -7.08
C ASP A 93 -5.78 -11.02 -7.33
N VAL A 94 -5.37 -9.91 -6.70
CA VAL A 94 -4.07 -9.28 -6.92
C VAL A 94 -3.44 -8.85 -5.60
N ASP A 95 -2.20 -9.28 -5.36
CA ASP A 95 -1.33 -8.73 -4.32
C ASP A 95 -0.51 -7.57 -4.90
N PHE A 96 -0.28 -6.50 -4.15
CA PHE A 96 0.56 -5.38 -4.58
C PHE A 96 1.24 -4.66 -3.41
N GLY A 97 2.39 -4.07 -3.70
CA GLY A 97 3.10 -3.16 -2.79
C GLY A 97 2.67 -1.70 -3.01
N LEU A 98 3.18 -0.82 -2.16
CA LEU A 98 2.88 0.61 -2.20
C LEU A 98 4.14 1.45 -2.31
N ARG A 99 4.10 2.46 -3.19
CA ARG A 99 5.17 3.43 -3.37
C ARG A 99 4.62 4.83 -3.34
N TYR A 100 5.46 5.72 -2.83
CA TYR A 100 5.26 7.15 -2.97
C TYR A 100 5.75 7.61 -4.33
N GLU A 101 4.95 8.40 -5.04
CA GLU A 101 5.30 9.07 -6.28
C GLU A 101 5.45 10.57 -5.98
N ALA A 102 6.71 11.04 -5.95
CA ALA A 102 7.01 12.41 -5.57
C ALA A 102 6.52 13.43 -6.61
N ALA A 103 6.40 13.03 -7.88
CA ALA A 103 6.00 13.89 -8.97
C ALA A 103 4.59 14.51 -8.76
N ASP A 104 3.68 13.76 -8.16
CA ASP A 104 2.29 14.21 -7.91
C ASP A 104 1.82 13.98 -6.47
N ARG A 105 2.76 13.65 -5.57
CA ARG A 105 2.54 13.46 -4.12
C ARG A 105 1.53 12.36 -3.81
N SER A 106 1.53 11.29 -4.61
CA SER A 106 0.56 10.21 -4.52
C SER A 106 1.14 8.90 -3.99
N ILE A 107 0.30 8.10 -3.33
CA ILE A 107 0.58 6.72 -2.97
C ILE A 107 -0.10 5.82 -4.00
N ARG A 108 0.71 4.98 -4.66
CA ARG A 108 0.29 4.15 -5.79
C ARG A 108 0.66 2.69 -5.57
N ALA A 109 -0.15 1.81 -6.16
CA ALA A 109 0.18 0.39 -6.25
C ALA A 109 1.41 0.17 -7.16
N HIS A 110 2.27 -0.78 -6.78
CA HIS A 110 3.36 -1.29 -7.62
C HIS A 110 3.60 -2.77 -7.34
N ASN A 111 4.47 -3.40 -8.14
CA ASN A 111 4.80 -4.83 -8.04
C ASN A 111 3.54 -5.70 -7.94
N LEU A 112 2.62 -5.51 -8.89
CA LEU A 112 1.35 -6.21 -8.91
C LEU A 112 1.58 -7.68 -9.25
N GLN A 113 1.01 -8.55 -8.43
CA GLN A 113 1.12 -9.99 -8.55
C GLN A 113 -0.27 -10.58 -8.72
N LEU A 114 -0.56 -11.08 -9.92
CA LEU A 114 -1.79 -11.80 -10.16
C LEU A 114 -1.79 -13.09 -9.34
N LYS A 115 -2.78 -13.23 -8.46
CA LYS A 115 -3.01 -14.43 -7.66
C LYS A 115 -4.02 -15.36 -8.32
N ALA A 116 -5.10 -14.77 -8.84
CA ALA A 116 -6.09 -15.50 -9.61
C ALA A 116 -6.82 -14.58 -10.58
N LEU A 117 -7.15 -15.12 -11.75
CA LEU A 117 -8.13 -14.57 -12.67
C LEU A 117 -9.00 -15.74 -13.14
N ARG A 118 -10.25 -15.75 -12.72
CA ARG A 118 -11.19 -16.82 -13.05
C ARG A 118 -12.52 -16.23 -13.46
N VAL A 119 -13.15 -16.84 -14.46
CA VAL A 119 -14.47 -16.49 -14.94
C VAL A 119 -15.22 -17.79 -15.19
N ASP A 120 -16.41 -17.89 -14.60
CA ASP A 120 -17.13 -19.15 -14.54
C ASP A 120 -17.79 -19.49 -15.87
N GLY A 121 -17.68 -20.75 -16.30
CA GLY A 121 -18.34 -21.26 -17.50
C GLY A 121 -17.77 -20.74 -18.82
N LEU A 122 -16.52 -20.25 -18.83
CA LEU A 122 -15.84 -19.90 -20.07
C LEU A 122 -15.49 -21.12 -20.91
N LYS A 123 -15.60 -20.96 -22.23
CA LYS A 123 -15.07 -21.92 -23.21
C LYS A 123 -13.53 -21.82 -23.27
N PRO A 124 -12.83 -22.89 -23.68
CA PRO A 124 -11.36 -22.93 -23.69
C PRO A 124 -10.68 -21.75 -24.40
N GLN A 125 -11.26 -21.28 -25.51
CA GLN A 125 -10.72 -20.14 -26.26
C GLN A 125 -10.73 -18.83 -25.44
N ALA A 126 -11.81 -18.56 -24.71
CA ALA A 126 -11.90 -17.38 -23.86
C ALA A 126 -10.99 -17.51 -22.62
N THR A 127 -10.90 -18.72 -22.05
CA THR A 127 -9.97 -19.02 -20.94
C THR A 127 -8.51 -18.77 -21.34
N ALA A 128 -8.11 -19.17 -22.56
CA ALA A 128 -6.76 -18.94 -23.07
C ALA A 128 -6.42 -17.45 -23.17
N LEU A 129 -7.35 -16.61 -23.63
CA LEU A 129 -7.15 -15.16 -23.65
C LEU A 129 -6.97 -14.57 -22.25
N LEU A 130 -7.78 -15.00 -21.27
CA LEU A 130 -7.60 -14.55 -19.88
C LEU A 130 -6.24 -14.96 -19.32
N GLN A 131 -5.76 -16.16 -19.62
CA GLN A 131 -4.44 -16.61 -19.19
C GLN A 131 -3.31 -15.83 -19.85
N GLN A 132 -3.44 -15.54 -21.15
CA GLN A 132 -2.45 -14.79 -21.91
C GLN A 132 -2.35 -13.33 -21.45
N TYR A 133 -3.48 -12.68 -21.19
CA TYR A 133 -3.53 -11.25 -20.86
C TYR A 133 -3.70 -10.97 -19.36
N GLY A 134 -3.84 -11.99 -18.52
CA GLY A 134 -4.19 -11.83 -17.10
C GLY A 134 -3.19 -10.99 -16.32
N GLN A 135 -1.88 -11.20 -16.53
CA GLN A 135 -0.87 -10.39 -15.85
C GLN A 135 -0.94 -8.92 -16.29
N GLN A 136 -1.11 -8.68 -17.60
CA GLN A 136 -1.29 -7.33 -18.12
C GLN A 136 -2.56 -6.66 -17.56
N LEU A 137 -3.67 -7.41 -17.45
CA LEU A 137 -4.90 -6.94 -16.83
C LEU A 137 -4.67 -6.55 -15.37
N ALA A 138 -4.00 -7.40 -14.59
CA ALA A 138 -3.65 -7.10 -13.21
C ALA A 138 -2.85 -5.79 -13.15
N ASP A 139 -1.80 -5.66 -13.97
CA ASP A 139 -1.00 -4.45 -14.08
C ASP A 139 -1.85 -3.22 -14.38
N GLN A 140 -2.76 -3.28 -15.35
CA GLN A 140 -3.58 -2.12 -15.73
C GLN A 140 -4.72 -1.81 -14.75
N SER A 141 -5.16 -2.80 -13.96
CA SER A 141 -6.24 -2.65 -12.99
C SER A 141 -5.90 -1.64 -11.90
N LEU A 142 -4.66 -1.65 -11.38
CA LEU A 142 -4.26 -0.81 -10.24
C LEU A 142 -3.05 0.11 -10.47
N ARG A 143 -2.25 -0.03 -11.54
CA ARG A 143 -1.02 0.76 -11.77
C ARG A 143 -1.22 2.28 -11.86
N GLY A 144 -2.42 2.74 -12.21
CA GLY A 144 -2.79 4.17 -12.27
C GLY A 144 -3.70 4.63 -11.13
N VAL A 145 -4.01 3.74 -10.18
CA VAL A 145 -4.93 4.05 -9.10
C VAL A 145 -4.16 4.72 -7.97
N VAL A 146 -4.38 6.02 -7.83
CA VAL A 146 -3.93 6.77 -6.65
C VAL A 146 -4.84 6.38 -5.49
N LEU A 147 -4.28 5.62 -4.56
CA LEU A 147 -4.96 5.16 -3.35
C LEU A 147 -5.08 6.27 -2.32
N HIS A 148 -4.14 7.20 -2.33
CA HIS A 148 -4.19 8.39 -1.50
C HIS A 148 -3.28 9.46 -2.10
N GLN A 149 -3.73 10.71 -2.11
CA GLN A 149 -2.90 11.86 -2.47
C GLN A 149 -2.70 12.70 -1.22
N LEU A 150 -1.44 12.88 -0.84
CA LEU A 150 -1.08 13.70 0.31
C LEU A 150 -1.36 15.15 -0.04
N GLN A 151 -2.15 15.83 0.79
CA GLN A 151 -2.56 17.21 0.54
C GLN A 151 -1.44 18.18 0.91
N ASP A 152 -1.37 19.30 0.21
CA ASP A 152 -0.33 20.33 0.45
C ASP A 152 -0.34 20.84 1.89
N LYS A 153 -1.52 21.01 2.48
CA LYS A 153 -1.68 21.43 3.88
C LYS A 153 -1.06 20.43 4.87
N ASP A 154 -1.03 19.14 4.53
CA ASP A 154 -0.50 18.08 5.38
C ASP A 154 1.02 17.93 5.17
N LEU A 155 1.51 18.22 3.96
CA LEU A 155 2.92 18.14 3.60
C LEU A 155 3.71 19.42 3.92
N ALA A 156 3.11 20.60 3.88
CA ALA A 156 3.83 21.86 4.05
C ALA A 156 4.65 21.95 5.35
N PRO A 157 4.13 21.51 6.53
CA PRO A 157 4.93 21.48 7.75
C PRO A 157 6.10 20.48 7.68
N ILE A 158 5.90 19.35 6.99
CA ILE A 158 6.91 18.31 6.81
C ILE A 158 8.02 18.81 5.87
N ASP A 159 7.62 19.40 4.74
CA ASP A 159 8.53 19.98 3.75
C ASP A 159 9.36 21.13 4.36
N ALA A 160 8.75 21.98 5.21
CA ALA A 160 9.45 23.06 5.91
C ALA A 160 10.55 22.57 6.87
N LEU A 161 10.44 21.34 7.36
CA LEU A 161 11.46 20.67 8.17
C LEU A 161 12.52 19.96 7.30
N GLY A 162 12.46 20.10 5.98
CA GLY A 162 13.34 19.40 5.05
C GLY A 162 13.09 17.89 5.01
N LEU A 163 11.88 17.45 5.38
CA LEU A 163 11.48 16.05 5.39
C LEU A 163 10.59 15.73 4.18
N GLN A 164 10.52 14.46 3.80
CA GLN A 164 9.61 13.95 2.78
C GLN A 164 9.16 12.52 3.13
N PRO A 165 8.06 12.00 2.54
CA PRO A 165 7.71 10.59 2.67
C PRO A 165 8.89 9.70 2.26
N GLU A 166 9.35 8.88 3.19
CA GLU A 166 10.51 7.99 3.00
C GLU A 166 10.08 6.54 2.86
N SER A 167 9.18 6.09 3.73
CA SER A 167 8.70 4.70 3.72
C SER A 167 7.19 4.63 3.95
N ILE A 168 6.60 3.60 3.34
CA ILE A 168 5.19 3.26 3.50
C ILE A 168 5.14 1.84 4.06
N ASN A 169 4.60 1.70 5.27
CA ASN A 169 4.44 0.43 5.94
C ASN A 169 2.96 0.06 6.06
N VAL A 170 2.61 -1.15 5.62
CA VAL A 170 1.30 -1.74 5.88
C VAL A 170 1.27 -2.24 7.33
N THR A 171 0.29 -1.76 8.08
CA THR A 171 0.04 -2.12 9.48
C THR A 171 -1.35 -2.74 9.60
N PRO A 172 -1.70 -3.39 10.71
CA PRO A 172 -3.07 -3.88 10.92
C PRO A 172 -4.16 -2.79 10.90
N ARG A 173 -3.79 -1.51 11.06
CA ARG A 173 -4.72 -0.36 11.11
C ARG A 173 -4.81 0.41 9.79
N GLY A 174 -3.93 0.14 8.83
CA GLY A 174 -3.80 0.93 7.61
C GLY A 174 -2.34 1.14 7.21
N LEU A 175 -2.08 2.17 6.42
CA LEU A 175 -0.74 2.53 5.95
C LEU A 175 -0.11 3.55 6.88
N LEU A 176 1.08 3.26 7.38
CA LEU A 176 1.92 4.24 8.06
C LEU A 176 2.91 4.82 7.06
N VAL A 177 2.77 6.10 6.76
CA VAL A 177 3.76 6.89 6.02
C VAL A 177 4.72 7.49 7.02
N ARG A 178 6.01 7.18 6.90
CA ARG A 178 7.07 7.81 7.70
C ARG A 178 7.80 8.85 6.88
N PHE A 179 8.25 9.88 7.56
CA PHE A 179 8.98 10.98 6.96
C PHE A 179 10.46 10.90 7.34
N GLY A 180 11.31 11.12 6.35
CA GLY A 180 12.76 11.14 6.47
C GLY A 180 13.36 12.36 5.79
N PRO A 181 14.67 12.63 5.98
CA PRO A 181 15.32 13.80 5.40
C PRO A 181 15.27 13.75 3.87
N LYS A 182 15.04 14.91 3.26
CA LYS A 182 15.09 15.07 1.81
C LYS A 182 16.54 14.90 1.33
N PRO A 183 16.82 14.07 0.30
CA PRO A 183 18.16 13.92 -0.22
C PRO A 183 18.67 15.27 -0.73
N LEU A 184 19.92 15.59 -0.38
CA LEU A 184 20.62 16.76 -0.89
C LEU A 184 20.83 16.56 -2.40
N SER A 185 20.13 17.34 -3.21
CA SER A 185 20.35 17.43 -4.67
C SER A 185 21.52 18.33 -4.99
#